data_AF-M3ZGT0-F1
#
_entry.id   AF-M3ZGT0-F1
#
_cell.length_a   1.000
_cell.length_b   1.000
_cell.length_c   1.000
_cell.angle_alpha   90.00
_cell.angle_beta   90.00
_cell.angle_gamma   90.00
#
_symmetry.space_group_name_H-M   'P 1'
#
loop_
_entity.id
_entity.type
_entity.pdbx_description
1 polymer ?
#
loop_
_entity_poly.entity_id
_entity_poly.type
_entity_poly.pdbx_seq_one_letter_code
_entity_poly.pdbx_strand_id
1 'polypeptide(L)'
;MSYTKLVASLARAKSGNINKIRISPSRCRSTVASPKSQEEKEPQRQLEGCTVVDAVPIELISQTKNAKDVRLKRIHIDFDNTEDAYKSKNNIELLRSLLVFNLCTIDILVEKNKELMELSRKLLGQRLFEKLMKMTFYGQFVAGEDHNAIKPLIHKNQAFGVGAVLDYSVEEDLTQEEAEKKEMDSCVSKAEKESPGADHREKKYKAHRQFGDRRGGVISARTYFYADEAKCDNQMETFINCIKASGGVSNDGFSAIKMTALGRPQFLLQFSEVLVKWRKFFNFLAEQQGKSDMTALEKRLELEQLKESLTQMGVAAKDDIENWFTGEKLGLSGTIDLLDWNSLINDTTKMSNLLMVPNLETGQLESLSNTFTAEEESQMKRMLQRVDILAKHALENGVRLMVDAEQTYFQPAISRLTLEMQRKFNREKPVIFNTYQCYLKEAYDNVTLDVELSRREGWYFGAKLVRGAYMYQERARAQEIGYEDPINPDYEATNRMYHKCLEYVLEEIEHNRKANVMVATHNEDTVKFTLEKMNEMGLSPTDNKVYFGQLLGMCDQISFPLGQAGFPVYKYVPYGPVNEVIPYLSRRAQENRGFMKGSQRERSLLWNELRRRFLGGQIFYKPVY
;
A
#
# COMPACT_ATOMS: atom_id res chain seq x y z
N MET A 1 -18.10 -33.80 -5.23
CA MET A 1 -19.49 -34.25 -5.46
C MET A 1 -20.43 -33.27 -4.78
N SER A 2 -21.31 -32.65 -5.57
CA SER A 2 -22.25 -31.60 -5.20
C SER A 2 -23.43 -32.15 -4.41
N TYR A 3 -23.88 -31.46 -3.35
CA TYR A 3 -25.23 -31.60 -2.81
C TYR A 3 -25.75 -30.26 -2.25
N THR A 4 -26.16 -29.39 -3.17
CA THR A 4 -27.32 -28.50 -2.99
C THR A 4 -28.59 -29.35 -2.85
N LYS A 5 -29.25 -29.32 -1.70
CA LYS A 5 -30.67 -29.71 -1.51
C LYS A 5 -31.17 -29.18 -0.17
N LEU A 6 -31.83 -28.03 -0.17
CA LEU A 6 -32.94 -27.75 0.76
C LEU A 6 -33.66 -26.44 0.41
N VAL A 7 -34.50 -26.49 -0.63
CA VAL A 7 -35.74 -25.70 -0.66
C VAL A 7 -36.81 -26.52 -1.40
N ALA A 8 -37.94 -26.77 -0.73
CA ALA A 8 -39.29 -26.43 -1.19
C ALA A 8 -40.36 -27.40 -0.66
N SER A 9 -41.24 -26.90 0.20
CA SER A 9 -42.66 -27.24 0.15
C SER A 9 -43.49 -26.22 0.94
N LEU A 10 -44.10 -25.27 0.24
CA LEU A 10 -45.57 -25.09 0.14
C LEU A 10 -45.89 -23.67 -0.34
N ALA A 11 -46.29 -23.60 -1.61
CA ALA A 11 -46.96 -22.46 -2.21
C ALA A 11 -48.48 -22.65 -2.14
N ARG A 12 -49.22 -21.58 -1.81
CA ARG A 12 -50.37 -21.00 -2.57
C ARG A 12 -51.25 -20.15 -1.65
N ALA A 13 -51.36 -18.85 -1.94
CA ALA A 13 -52.58 -18.26 -2.53
C ALA A 13 -52.51 -16.72 -2.69
N LYS A 14 -52.57 -16.32 -3.96
CA LYS A 14 -53.26 -15.16 -4.58
C LYS A 14 -52.76 -13.71 -4.41
N SER A 15 -52.66 -13.10 -5.60
CA SER A 15 -52.36 -11.73 -5.99
C SER A 15 -53.56 -10.78 -5.92
N GLY A 16 -53.31 -9.46 -5.78
CA GLY A 16 -54.17 -8.44 -6.37
C GLY A 16 -54.08 -7.01 -5.81
N ASN A 17 -53.56 -6.09 -6.64
CA ASN A 17 -53.83 -4.64 -6.73
C ASN A 17 -53.17 -3.60 -5.79
N ILE A 18 -52.12 -2.96 -6.35
CA ILE A 18 -52.03 -1.53 -6.77
C ILE A 18 -52.87 -0.51 -5.98
N ASN A 19 -52.20 0.42 -5.27
CA ASN A 19 -52.31 1.87 -5.55
C ASN A 19 -51.26 2.73 -4.82
N LYS A 20 -50.81 3.77 -5.55
CA LYS A 20 -49.94 4.87 -5.12
C LYS A 20 -50.59 5.68 -3.98
N ILE A 21 -49.79 6.29 -3.10
CA ILE A 21 -49.95 7.69 -2.63
C ILE A 21 -48.64 8.17 -1.97
N ARG A 22 -48.32 9.42 -2.28
CA ARG A 22 -47.21 10.26 -1.82
C ARG A 22 -47.86 11.45 -1.12
N ILE A 23 -47.45 11.86 0.09
CA ILE A 23 -47.67 13.21 0.64
C ILE A 23 -46.55 13.55 1.65
N SER A 24 -46.19 14.82 1.64
CA SER A 24 -45.06 15.56 2.21
C SER A 24 -45.29 16.05 3.67
N PRO A 25 -44.33 16.76 4.30
CA PRO A 25 -44.17 16.82 5.75
C PRO A 25 -44.88 18.01 6.42
N SER A 26 -45.24 17.83 7.70
CA SER A 26 -45.79 18.87 8.57
C SER A 26 -44.68 19.62 9.33
N ARG A 27 -44.84 20.94 9.32
CA ARG A 27 -43.99 21.98 9.91
C ARG A 27 -44.71 22.51 11.14
N CYS A 28 -44.09 22.51 12.31
CA CYS A 28 -44.58 23.25 13.48
C CYS A 28 -43.55 24.28 13.93
N ARG A 29 -44.05 25.52 14.10
CA ARG A 29 -43.39 26.72 14.60
C ARG A 29 -42.98 26.54 16.06
N SER A 30 -41.87 27.16 16.44
CA SER A 30 -41.64 27.63 17.81
C SER A 30 -41.01 29.01 17.78
N THR A 31 -41.45 29.84 18.71
CA THR A 31 -41.36 31.30 18.78
C THR A 31 -40.08 31.79 19.45
N VAL A 32 -39.62 32.94 18.98
CA VAL A 32 -38.51 33.73 19.53
C VAL A 32 -38.92 34.40 20.85
N ALA A 33 -38.07 34.29 21.87
CA ALA A 33 -38.01 35.25 22.96
C ALA A 33 -36.58 35.32 23.55
N SER A 34 -35.92 36.45 23.34
CA SER A 34 -34.78 36.93 24.16
C SER A 34 -35.33 37.64 25.40
N PRO A 35 -34.52 37.78 26.47
CA PRO A 35 -33.92 39.09 26.70
C PRO A 35 -32.44 39.07 27.15
N LYS A 36 -31.82 40.23 26.97
CA LYS A 36 -30.43 40.62 27.28
C LYS A 36 -30.23 41.03 28.74
N SER A 37 -28.94 41.14 29.09
CA SER A 37 -28.26 42.03 30.05
C SER A 37 -28.12 41.45 31.46
N GLN A 38 -26.98 41.48 32.17
CA GLN A 38 -25.99 42.55 32.38
C GLN A 38 -24.65 41.99 32.91
N GLU A 39 -23.55 42.72 32.68
CA GLU A 39 -22.24 42.57 33.32
C GLU A 39 -22.24 43.25 34.71
N GLU A 40 -21.49 42.72 35.69
CA GLU A 40 -20.51 43.48 36.50
C GLU A 40 -19.77 42.63 37.57
N LYS A 41 -18.42 42.71 37.52
CA LYS A 41 -17.39 42.85 38.59
C LYS A 41 -17.09 41.73 39.63
N GLU A 42 -15.83 41.26 39.55
CA GLU A 42 -14.94 40.59 40.54
C GLU A 42 -14.74 41.36 41.88
N PRO A 43 -14.16 40.79 43.00
CA PRO A 43 -12.94 39.96 43.02
C PRO A 43 -12.72 38.86 44.11
N GLN A 44 -11.76 37.96 43.81
CA GLN A 44 -10.78 37.22 44.64
C GLN A 44 -11.20 36.39 45.89
N ARG A 45 -10.85 35.09 45.87
CA ARG A 45 -10.11 34.37 46.93
C ARG A 45 -9.60 32.99 46.43
N GLN A 46 -8.34 32.70 46.73
CA GLN A 46 -7.67 31.40 46.54
C GLN A 46 -8.17 30.37 47.57
N LEU A 47 -8.38 29.11 47.15
CA LEU A 47 -7.95 27.93 47.91
C LEU A 47 -7.90 26.67 47.02
N GLU A 48 -6.98 25.79 47.38
CA GLU A 48 -6.58 24.50 46.82
C GLU A 48 -7.73 23.51 46.58
N GLY A 49 -7.56 22.60 45.61
CA GLY A 49 -8.41 21.40 45.51
C GLY A 49 -8.34 20.70 44.16
N CYS A 50 -7.70 19.53 44.15
CA CYS A 50 -7.73 18.54 43.08
C CYS A 50 -9.17 18.08 42.76
N THR A 51 -9.62 18.13 41.50
CA THR A 51 -10.81 17.40 41.04
C THR A 51 -10.72 17.05 39.54
N VAL A 52 -10.72 15.73 39.28
CA VAL A 52 -11.50 14.99 38.27
C VAL A 52 -11.70 15.68 36.91
N VAL A 53 -11.00 15.18 35.89
CA VAL A 53 -11.29 15.48 34.50
C VAL A 53 -12.42 14.55 34.06
N ASP A 54 -13.65 15.08 34.03
CA ASP A 54 -14.80 14.39 33.44
C ASP A 54 -14.60 14.20 31.93
N ALA A 55 -14.95 13.01 31.45
CA ALA A 55 -14.92 12.63 30.06
C ALA A 55 -15.90 13.48 29.23
N VAL A 56 -15.39 14.18 28.22
CA VAL A 56 -16.21 14.90 27.24
C VAL A 56 -16.74 13.90 26.20
N PRO A 57 -18.06 13.84 25.94
CA PRO A 57 -18.63 12.98 24.90
C PRO A 57 -18.20 13.41 23.50
N ILE A 58 -18.02 12.43 22.60
CA ILE A 58 -17.88 12.66 21.16
C ILE A 58 -19.22 13.15 20.63
N GLU A 59 -19.37 14.47 20.45
CA GLU A 59 -20.43 15.04 19.64
C GLU A 59 -19.98 15.10 18.17
N LEU A 60 -20.78 14.49 17.28
CA LEU A 60 -20.76 14.80 15.85
C LEU A 60 -21.14 16.28 15.68
N ILE A 61 -20.16 17.18 15.64
CA ILE A 61 -20.42 18.61 15.43
C ILE A 61 -20.58 18.89 13.94
N SER A 62 -21.84 18.89 13.51
CA SER A 62 -22.27 19.57 12.30
C SER A 62 -22.17 21.09 12.47
N GLN A 63 -21.59 21.74 11.47
CA GLN A 63 -21.78 23.15 11.09
C GLN A 63 -21.41 24.22 12.14
N THR A 64 -20.22 24.80 11.97
CA THR A 64 -20.03 26.27 11.83
C THR A 64 -18.58 26.58 11.43
N LYS A 65 -18.26 26.49 10.12
CA LYS A 65 -17.02 27.03 9.55
C LYS A 65 -17.14 28.55 9.46
N ASN A 66 -16.50 29.29 10.38
CA ASN A 66 -16.14 30.69 10.13
C ASN A 66 -14.90 30.70 9.24
N ALA A 67 -15.12 30.79 7.93
CA ALA A 67 -14.09 30.84 6.91
C ALA A 67 -13.30 32.16 7.01
N LYS A 68 -12.03 32.07 7.40
CA LYS A 68 -11.04 33.08 7.02
C LYS A 68 -10.68 32.81 5.56
N ASP A 69 -11.27 33.60 4.67
CA ASP A 69 -11.19 33.53 3.22
C ASP A 69 -9.80 33.98 2.73
N VAL A 70 -8.81 33.08 2.81
CA VAL A 70 -7.73 33.07 1.81
C VAL A 70 -8.24 32.21 0.68
N ARG A 71 -8.77 32.85 -0.36
CA ARG A 71 -9.30 32.19 -1.55
C ARG A 71 -8.14 31.51 -2.28
N LEU A 72 -7.77 30.30 -1.86
CA LEU A 72 -6.84 29.44 -2.58
C LEU A 72 -7.36 29.32 -4.02
N LYS A 73 -6.49 29.59 -5.01
CA LYS A 73 -6.87 29.40 -6.41
C LYS A 73 -7.28 27.95 -6.58
N ARG A 74 -8.52 27.73 -7.05
CA ARG A 74 -9.04 26.40 -7.33
C ARG A 74 -8.07 25.67 -8.27
N ILE A 75 -7.58 24.52 -7.84
CA ILE A 75 -6.75 23.62 -8.62
C ILE A 75 -7.57 23.14 -9.82
N HIS A 76 -7.09 23.42 -11.02
CA HIS A 76 -7.64 22.88 -12.26
C HIS A 76 -6.49 22.55 -13.20
N ILE A 77 -6.45 21.31 -13.69
CA ILE A 77 -5.42 20.81 -14.61
C ILE A 77 -6.11 20.21 -15.81
N ASP A 78 -5.70 20.64 -17.00
CA ASP A 78 -6.17 20.07 -18.26
C ASP A 78 -5.24 18.95 -18.71
N PHE A 79 -5.70 17.70 -18.55
CA PHE A 79 -4.96 16.51 -18.97
C PHE A 79 -5.05 16.23 -20.48
N ASP A 80 -5.86 16.98 -21.22
CA ASP A 80 -5.95 16.89 -22.68
C ASP A 80 -5.02 17.88 -23.40
N ASN A 81 -4.39 18.81 -22.67
CA ASN A 81 -3.38 19.71 -23.22
C ASN A 81 -2.08 18.94 -23.54
N THR A 82 -1.90 18.60 -24.82
CA THR A 82 -0.74 17.83 -25.28
C THR A 82 0.58 18.58 -25.21
N GLU A 83 0.54 19.92 -25.28
CA GLU A 83 1.75 20.75 -25.20
C GLU A 83 2.36 20.65 -23.80
N ASP A 84 1.55 20.87 -22.76
CA ASP A 84 1.99 20.76 -21.37
C ASP A 84 2.37 19.31 -21.03
N ALA A 85 1.59 18.33 -21.50
CA ALA A 85 1.85 16.91 -21.29
C ALA A 85 3.24 16.45 -21.79
N TYR A 86 3.68 16.98 -22.94
CA TYR A 86 4.85 16.47 -23.65
C TYR A 86 5.95 17.51 -23.86
N LYS A 87 5.86 18.65 -23.18
CA LYS A 87 6.86 19.72 -23.21
C LYS A 87 8.28 19.23 -22.90
N SER A 88 8.40 18.23 -22.02
CA SER A 88 9.66 17.61 -21.60
C SER A 88 10.29 16.66 -22.63
N LYS A 89 9.56 16.31 -23.69
CA LYS A 89 9.99 15.30 -24.68
C LYS A 89 10.32 15.90 -26.03
N ASN A 90 11.36 15.38 -26.66
CA ASN A 90 11.65 15.65 -28.07
C ASN A 90 10.82 14.75 -29.01
N ASN A 91 10.85 15.05 -30.32
CA ASN A 91 10.04 14.32 -31.31
C ASN A 91 10.45 12.85 -31.46
N ILE A 92 11.72 12.51 -31.26
CA ILE A 92 12.21 11.13 -31.32
C ILE A 92 11.66 10.32 -30.14
N GLU A 93 11.60 10.93 -28.95
CA GLU A 93 11.02 10.30 -27.76
C GLU A 93 9.52 10.03 -27.95
N LEU A 94 8.77 10.97 -28.56
CA LEU A 94 7.35 10.77 -28.87
C LEU A 94 7.13 9.64 -29.89
N LEU A 95 7.94 9.59 -30.96
CA LEU A 95 7.91 8.52 -31.95
C LEU A 95 8.25 7.17 -31.33
N ARG A 96 9.25 7.11 -30.44
CA ARG A 96 9.59 5.90 -29.68
C ARG A 96 8.41 5.45 -28.82
N SER A 97 7.78 6.35 -28.07
CA SER A 97 6.62 6.00 -27.25
C SER A 97 5.47 5.45 -28.09
N LEU A 98 5.15 6.09 -29.23
CA LEU A 98 4.14 5.56 -30.16
C LEU A 98 4.49 4.17 -30.70
N LEU A 99 5.74 3.97 -31.11
CA LEU A 99 6.21 2.66 -31.59
C LEU A 99 6.06 1.59 -30.51
N VAL A 100 6.58 1.84 -29.31
CA VAL A 100 6.54 0.88 -28.20
C VAL A 100 5.10 0.54 -27.82
N PHE A 101 4.21 1.54 -27.70
CA PHE A 101 2.81 1.28 -27.40
C PHE A 101 2.08 0.53 -28.52
N ASN A 102 2.43 0.76 -29.79
CA ASN A 102 1.91 -0.04 -30.90
C ASN A 102 2.40 -1.49 -30.82
N LEU A 103 3.68 -1.73 -30.52
CA LEU A 103 4.22 -3.08 -30.37
C LEU A 103 3.56 -3.84 -29.22
N CYS A 104 3.21 -3.16 -28.11
CA CYS A 104 2.44 -3.74 -27.01
C CYS A 104 1.02 -4.16 -27.38
N THR A 105 0.47 -3.69 -28.50
CA THR A 105 -0.86 -4.14 -28.98
C THR A 105 -0.82 -5.42 -29.80
N ILE A 106 0.37 -5.94 -30.11
CA ILE A 106 0.52 -7.17 -30.90
C ILE A 106 0.64 -8.35 -29.93
N ASP A 107 -0.44 -9.12 -29.81
CA ASP A 107 -0.56 -10.22 -28.84
C ASP A 107 0.62 -11.20 -28.89
N ILE A 108 1.02 -11.63 -30.11
CA ILE A 108 2.13 -12.57 -30.31
C ILE A 108 3.45 -12.00 -29.79
N LEU A 109 3.70 -10.69 -29.99
CA LEU A 109 4.92 -10.05 -29.51
C LEU A 109 4.96 -10.00 -27.99
N VAL A 110 3.82 -9.74 -27.35
CA VAL A 110 3.73 -9.63 -25.89
C VAL A 110 3.76 -11.00 -25.22
N GLU A 111 3.07 -12.00 -25.76
CA GLU A 111 3.01 -13.35 -25.19
C GLU A 111 4.36 -14.07 -25.32
N LYS A 112 5.00 -13.98 -26.49
CA LYS A 112 6.28 -14.65 -26.76
C LYS A 112 7.49 -13.74 -26.60
N ASN A 113 7.37 -12.68 -25.80
CA ASN A 113 8.39 -11.64 -25.73
C ASN A 113 9.78 -12.16 -25.31
N LYS A 114 9.85 -13.15 -24.40
CA LYS A 114 11.11 -13.72 -23.92
C LYS A 114 11.81 -14.47 -25.05
N GLU A 115 11.11 -15.43 -25.66
CA GLU A 115 11.58 -16.21 -26.81
C GLU A 115 12.05 -15.32 -27.96
N LEU A 116 11.28 -14.26 -28.25
CA LEU A 116 11.61 -13.28 -29.30
C LEU A 116 12.85 -12.45 -28.96
N MET A 117 13.01 -12.03 -27.70
CA MET A 117 14.20 -11.31 -27.26
C MET A 117 15.44 -12.20 -27.33
N GLU A 118 15.35 -13.47 -26.95
CA GLU A 118 16.45 -14.44 -27.05
C GLU A 118 16.83 -14.72 -28.50
N LEU A 119 15.83 -14.94 -29.38
CA LEU A 119 16.05 -15.13 -30.81
C LEU A 119 16.70 -13.89 -31.43
N SER A 120 16.20 -12.69 -31.10
CA SER A 120 16.75 -11.43 -31.59
C SER A 120 18.19 -11.24 -31.14
N ARG A 121 18.51 -11.57 -29.89
CA ARG A 121 19.88 -11.53 -29.35
C ARG A 121 20.80 -12.52 -30.09
N LYS A 122 20.31 -13.73 -30.37
CA LYS A 122 21.07 -14.76 -31.12
C LYS A 122 21.32 -14.36 -32.58
N LEU A 123 20.37 -13.71 -33.24
CA LEU A 123 20.48 -13.31 -34.64
C LEU A 123 21.29 -12.03 -34.85
N LEU A 124 21.05 -10.99 -34.03
CA LEU A 124 21.66 -9.67 -34.18
C LEU A 124 23.03 -9.57 -33.49
N GLY A 125 23.30 -10.47 -32.55
CA GLY A 125 24.42 -10.36 -31.62
C GLY A 125 24.17 -9.32 -30.53
N GLN A 126 25.00 -9.38 -29.49
CA GLN A 126 24.80 -8.63 -28.24
C GLN A 126 24.72 -7.10 -28.44
N ARG A 127 25.67 -6.52 -29.18
CA ARG A 127 25.77 -5.06 -29.36
C ARG A 127 24.57 -4.47 -30.10
N LEU A 128 24.13 -5.12 -31.18
CA LEU A 128 23.02 -4.62 -31.99
C LEU A 128 21.69 -4.84 -31.28
N PHE A 129 21.54 -5.95 -30.55
CA PHE A 129 20.40 -6.19 -29.67
C PHE A 129 20.26 -5.11 -28.60
N GLU A 130 21.33 -4.80 -27.86
CA GLU A 130 21.30 -3.74 -26.84
C GLU A 130 20.94 -2.38 -27.43
N LYS A 131 21.50 -2.05 -28.60
CA LYS A 131 21.17 -0.80 -29.30
C LYS A 131 19.69 -0.76 -29.67
N LEU A 132 19.14 -1.85 -30.20
CA LEU A 132 17.72 -1.96 -30.54
C LEU A 132 16.83 -1.79 -29.30
N MET A 133 17.18 -2.44 -28.19
CA MET A 133 16.46 -2.32 -26.93
C MET A 133 16.48 -0.88 -26.41
N LYS A 134 17.65 -0.24 -26.38
CA LYS A 134 17.81 1.18 -25.98
C LYS A 134 17.00 2.14 -26.84
N MET A 135 16.81 1.82 -28.12
CA MET A 135 15.96 2.59 -29.04
C MET A 135 14.46 2.33 -28.87
N THR A 136 14.07 1.27 -28.17
CA THR A 136 12.67 0.80 -28.04
C THR A 136 12.24 0.65 -26.57
N PHE A 137 11.98 -0.57 -26.10
CA PHE A 137 11.40 -0.87 -24.80
C PHE A 137 12.28 -0.44 -23.63
N TYR A 138 13.59 -0.69 -23.71
CA TYR A 138 14.52 -0.28 -22.65
C TYR A 138 14.51 1.24 -22.52
N GLY A 139 14.70 1.98 -23.61
CA GLY A 139 14.71 3.44 -23.55
C GLY A 139 13.37 4.08 -23.19
N GLN A 140 12.26 3.34 -23.31
CA GLN A 140 10.93 3.80 -22.87
C GLN A 140 10.72 3.61 -21.37
N PHE A 141 11.06 2.44 -20.82
CA PHE A 141 10.68 2.03 -19.47
C PHE A 141 11.83 1.99 -18.46
N VAL A 142 13.08 2.13 -18.89
CA VAL A 142 14.28 2.05 -18.05
C VAL A 142 15.12 3.29 -18.29
N ALA A 143 15.59 3.92 -17.21
CA ALA A 143 16.26 5.21 -17.28
C ALA A 143 17.72 5.12 -17.75
N GLY A 144 18.41 4.03 -17.42
CA GLY A 144 19.83 3.88 -17.68
C GLY A 144 20.39 2.62 -17.02
N GLU A 145 21.67 2.35 -17.28
CA GLU A 145 22.33 1.11 -16.85
C GLU A 145 22.82 1.19 -15.41
N ASP A 146 23.15 2.39 -14.96
CA ASP A 146 23.75 2.65 -13.65
C ASP A 146 23.36 4.03 -13.11
N HIS A 147 23.82 4.32 -11.88
CA HIS A 147 23.53 5.56 -11.16
C HIS A 147 23.99 6.84 -11.87
N ASN A 148 24.96 6.78 -12.78
CA ASN A 148 25.40 7.94 -13.56
C ASN A 148 24.56 8.10 -14.83
N ALA A 149 24.24 6.99 -15.50
CA ALA A 149 23.42 6.97 -16.72
C ALA A 149 21.99 7.50 -16.48
N ILE A 150 21.45 7.37 -15.27
CA ILE A 150 20.11 7.85 -14.94
C ILE A 150 20.02 9.37 -14.70
N LYS A 151 21.13 10.04 -14.34
CA LYS A 151 21.14 11.46 -13.92
C LYS A 151 20.53 12.40 -14.97
N PRO A 152 20.87 12.29 -16.28
CA PRO A 152 20.32 13.20 -17.29
C PRO A 152 18.79 13.13 -17.39
N LEU A 153 18.22 11.91 -17.31
CA LEU A 153 16.77 11.75 -17.36
C LEU A 153 16.10 12.34 -16.11
N ILE A 154 16.68 12.11 -14.93
CA ILE A 154 16.09 12.58 -13.67
C ILE A 154 16.17 14.11 -13.60
N HIS A 155 17.32 14.73 -13.92
CA HIS A 155 17.43 16.19 -13.97
C HIS A 155 16.47 16.80 -14.97
N LYS A 156 16.33 16.18 -16.17
CA LYS A 156 15.34 16.62 -17.15
C LYS A 156 13.93 16.59 -16.56
N ASN A 157 13.51 15.47 -15.96
CA ASN A 157 12.17 15.35 -15.39
C ASN A 157 11.93 16.34 -14.25
N GLN A 158 12.92 16.54 -13.38
CA GLN A 158 12.85 17.48 -12.27
C GLN A 158 12.65 18.92 -12.71
N ALA A 159 13.30 19.34 -13.80
CA ALA A 159 13.12 20.67 -14.33
C ALA A 159 11.69 20.94 -14.84
N PHE A 160 10.90 19.88 -15.07
CA PHE A 160 9.46 19.97 -15.34
C PHE A 160 8.60 19.55 -14.13
N GLY A 161 9.15 19.59 -12.91
CA GLY A 161 8.44 19.36 -11.66
C GLY A 161 8.19 17.88 -11.33
N VAL A 162 8.91 16.95 -11.97
CA VAL A 162 8.72 15.50 -11.76
C VAL A 162 9.97 14.86 -11.17
N GLY A 163 9.89 14.41 -9.92
CA GLY A 163 10.93 13.67 -9.21
C GLY A 163 11.00 12.19 -9.59
N ALA A 164 11.86 11.45 -8.88
CA ALA A 164 12.10 10.02 -9.11
C ALA A 164 11.97 9.19 -7.83
N VAL A 165 11.38 8.01 -7.97
CA VAL A 165 11.45 6.90 -7.02
C VAL A 165 12.37 5.87 -7.66
N LEU A 166 13.60 5.72 -7.18
CA LEU A 166 14.56 4.81 -7.80
C LEU A 166 14.28 3.36 -7.43
N ASP A 167 14.42 2.48 -8.42
CA ASP A 167 14.38 1.02 -8.28
C ASP A 167 15.45 0.37 -9.16
N TYR A 168 16.37 -0.35 -8.53
CA TYR A 168 17.39 -1.12 -9.26
C TYR A 168 16.78 -2.42 -9.77
N SER A 169 16.31 -2.44 -11.02
CA SER A 169 15.42 -3.49 -11.55
C SER A 169 16.13 -4.73 -12.12
N VAL A 170 17.33 -5.03 -11.62
CA VAL A 170 18.06 -6.26 -11.95
C VAL A 170 17.38 -7.46 -11.32
N GLU A 171 16.97 -8.43 -12.13
CA GLU A 171 16.22 -9.60 -11.65
C GLU A 171 16.95 -10.91 -11.91
N GLU A 172 16.79 -11.86 -10.99
CA GLU A 172 17.30 -13.21 -11.21
C GLU A 172 16.48 -13.88 -12.32
N ASP A 173 17.16 -14.28 -13.38
CA ASP A 173 16.58 -15.09 -14.44
C ASP A 173 16.59 -16.56 -14.04
N LEU A 174 15.70 -16.91 -13.11
CA LEU A 174 15.48 -18.29 -12.67
C LEU A 174 14.48 -18.98 -13.58
N THR A 175 14.71 -20.26 -13.87
CA THR A 175 13.66 -21.13 -14.42
C THR A 175 12.49 -21.25 -13.44
N GLN A 176 11.32 -21.67 -13.92
CA GLN A 176 10.16 -21.89 -13.07
C GLN A 176 10.46 -22.92 -11.97
N GLU A 177 11.11 -24.03 -12.32
CA GLU A 177 11.45 -25.11 -11.37
C GLU A 177 12.44 -24.64 -10.29
N GLU A 178 13.45 -23.85 -10.66
CA GLU A 178 14.40 -23.28 -9.70
C GLU A 178 13.72 -22.28 -8.75
N ALA A 179 12.84 -21.44 -9.28
CA ALA A 179 12.06 -20.49 -8.48
C ALA A 179 11.14 -21.21 -7.49
N GLU A 180 10.39 -22.22 -7.95
CA GLU A 180 9.56 -23.07 -7.11
C GLU A 180 10.40 -23.74 -6.01
N LYS A 181 11.54 -24.33 -6.36
CA LYS A 181 12.41 -25.00 -5.39
C LYS A 181 12.92 -24.03 -4.33
N LYS A 182 13.49 -22.88 -4.74
CA LYS A 182 13.99 -21.86 -3.80
C LYS A 182 12.89 -21.36 -2.88
N GLU A 183 11.70 -21.07 -3.41
CA GLU A 183 10.57 -20.60 -2.61
C GLU A 183 10.18 -21.66 -1.56
N MET A 184 9.97 -22.92 -1.99
CA MET A 184 9.61 -24.01 -1.08
C MET A 184 10.69 -24.23 0.00
N ASP A 185 11.97 -24.19 -0.35
CA ASP A 185 13.06 -24.34 0.62
C ASP A 185 13.12 -23.17 1.61
N SER A 186 12.81 -21.97 1.14
CA SER A 186 12.88 -20.75 1.94
C SER A 186 11.68 -20.51 2.83
N CYS A 187 10.49 -21.03 2.48
CA CYS A 187 9.22 -20.79 3.16
C CYS A 187 8.79 -21.92 4.10
N VAL A 188 9.43 -23.09 4.04
CA VAL A 188 9.13 -24.25 4.89
C VAL A 188 10.10 -24.31 6.08
N SER A 189 9.55 -24.42 7.29
CA SER A 189 10.33 -24.50 8.53
C SER A 189 11.07 -25.83 8.67
N LYS A 190 12.09 -25.90 9.53
CA LYS A 190 12.73 -27.20 9.85
C LYS A 190 11.74 -28.17 10.47
N ALA A 191 10.90 -27.68 11.39
CA ALA A 191 9.85 -28.47 12.03
C ALA A 191 8.85 -29.04 11.02
N GLU A 192 8.45 -28.26 10.01
CA GLU A 192 7.57 -28.71 8.93
C GLU A 192 8.22 -29.78 8.03
N LYS A 193 9.54 -29.72 7.82
CA LYS A 193 10.28 -30.76 7.09
C LYS A 193 10.40 -32.07 7.88
N GLU A 194 10.59 -31.97 9.19
CA GLU A 194 10.79 -33.12 10.08
C GLU A 194 9.47 -33.83 10.46
N SER A 195 8.32 -33.15 10.38
CA SER A 195 7.00 -33.75 10.68
C SER A 195 5.90 -33.24 9.72
N PRO A 196 5.84 -33.80 8.49
CA PRO A 196 4.83 -33.43 7.50
C PRO A 196 3.43 -33.86 7.97
N GLY A 197 2.68 -32.96 8.60
CA GLY A 197 1.32 -33.20 9.09
C GLY A 197 1.04 -32.80 10.54
N ALA A 198 2.08 -32.51 11.33
CA ALA A 198 1.92 -31.94 12.68
C ALA A 198 1.70 -30.41 12.67
N ASP A 199 1.79 -29.79 11.49
CA ASP A 199 1.77 -28.35 11.33
C ASP A 199 0.33 -27.81 11.19
N HIS A 200 -0.18 -27.17 12.25
CA HIS A 200 -1.52 -26.58 12.36
C HIS A 200 -1.69 -25.24 11.61
N ARG A 201 -0.78 -24.92 10.68
CA ARG A 201 -0.86 -23.66 9.94
C ARG A 201 -2.05 -23.58 8.99
N GLU A 202 -2.68 -22.41 8.95
CA GLU A 202 -3.78 -22.11 8.03
C GLU A 202 -3.30 -22.29 6.58
N LYS A 203 -4.16 -22.87 5.73
CA LYS A 203 -3.82 -23.18 4.33
C LYS A 203 -3.28 -21.99 3.55
N LYS A 204 -3.76 -20.77 3.86
CA LYS A 204 -3.32 -19.52 3.24
C LYS A 204 -1.83 -19.25 3.47
N TYR A 205 -1.30 -19.54 4.66
CA TYR A 205 0.08 -19.23 5.06
C TYR A 205 1.07 -20.38 4.83
N LYS A 206 0.62 -21.52 4.33
CA LYS A 206 1.50 -22.61 3.87
C LYS A 206 2.09 -22.31 2.50
N ALA A 207 3.32 -22.79 2.28
CA ALA A 207 3.93 -22.76 0.96
C ALA A 207 3.31 -23.84 0.06
N HIS A 208 2.97 -23.48 -1.18
CA HIS A 208 2.36 -24.40 -2.15
C HIS A 208 3.19 -24.40 -3.43
N ARG A 209 3.67 -25.57 -3.85
CA ARG A 209 4.60 -25.70 -4.98
C ARG A 209 4.06 -25.10 -6.28
N GLN A 210 2.78 -25.29 -6.57
CA GLN A 210 2.11 -24.71 -7.76
C GLN A 210 2.17 -23.18 -7.80
N PHE A 211 2.31 -22.52 -6.65
CA PHE A 211 2.45 -21.07 -6.51
C PHE A 211 3.86 -20.68 -6.03
N GLY A 212 4.83 -21.60 -6.11
CA GLY A 212 6.20 -21.41 -5.66
C GLY A 212 6.96 -20.41 -6.55
N ASP A 213 6.71 -20.41 -7.85
CA ASP A 213 7.15 -19.29 -8.70
C ASP A 213 6.20 -18.10 -8.51
N ARG A 214 6.54 -17.25 -7.53
CA ARG A 214 5.80 -16.03 -7.20
C ARG A 214 5.73 -15.01 -8.33
N ARG A 215 6.42 -15.21 -9.46
CA ARG A 215 6.33 -14.37 -10.67
C ARG A 215 5.14 -14.75 -11.57
N GLY A 216 4.59 -15.95 -11.42
CA GLY A 216 3.49 -16.46 -12.25
C GLY A 216 2.23 -15.59 -12.14
N GLY A 217 1.77 -15.04 -13.27
CA GLY A 217 0.58 -14.17 -13.31
C GLY A 217 0.76 -12.79 -12.68
N VAL A 218 2.00 -12.41 -12.31
CA VAL A 218 2.35 -11.10 -11.75
C VAL A 218 2.97 -10.25 -12.85
N ILE A 219 2.25 -9.20 -13.26
CA ILE A 219 2.61 -8.39 -14.44
C ILE A 219 3.31 -7.08 -14.09
N SER A 220 3.29 -6.65 -12.81
CA SER A 220 3.75 -5.30 -12.48
C SER A 220 4.70 -5.17 -11.29
N ALA A 221 4.93 -6.23 -10.54
CA ALA A 221 5.80 -6.24 -9.37
C ALA A 221 7.02 -7.16 -9.55
N ARG A 222 8.13 -6.77 -8.91
CA ARG A 222 9.34 -7.59 -8.79
C ARG A 222 9.21 -8.60 -7.64
N THR A 223 9.87 -9.74 -7.80
CA THR A 223 9.92 -10.83 -6.83
C THR A 223 11.37 -11.16 -6.51
N TYR A 224 11.69 -11.36 -5.23
CA TYR A 224 12.99 -11.82 -4.76
C TYR A 224 12.90 -13.25 -4.24
N PHE A 225 13.85 -14.09 -4.61
CA PHE A 225 13.95 -15.44 -4.05
C PHE A 225 15.08 -15.47 -3.05
N TYR A 226 14.79 -15.95 -1.85
CA TYR A 226 15.81 -16.12 -0.83
C TYR A 226 16.76 -17.24 -1.24
N ALA A 227 18.06 -16.99 -1.05
CA ALA A 227 19.11 -17.99 -1.25
C ALA A 227 19.85 -18.21 0.08
N ASP A 228 20.42 -17.15 0.63
CA ASP A 228 21.14 -17.13 1.90
C ASP A 228 21.22 -15.69 2.46
N GLU A 229 21.79 -15.55 3.65
CA GLU A 229 21.96 -14.25 4.32
C GLU A 229 22.92 -13.31 3.57
N ALA A 230 23.97 -13.85 2.94
CA ALA A 230 24.93 -13.04 2.17
C ALA A 230 24.24 -12.40 0.95
N LYS A 231 23.28 -13.11 0.33
CA LYS A 231 22.44 -12.56 -0.72
C LYS A 231 21.57 -11.42 -0.19
N CYS A 232 20.97 -11.57 0.99
CA CYS A 232 20.20 -10.48 1.62
C CYS A 232 21.09 -9.25 1.92
N ASP A 233 22.33 -9.45 2.36
CA ASP A 233 23.29 -8.37 2.56
C ASP A 233 23.64 -7.67 1.24
N ASN A 234 23.87 -8.42 0.17
CA ASN A 234 24.09 -7.87 -1.17
C ASN A 234 22.88 -7.06 -1.69
N GLN A 235 21.65 -7.50 -1.40
CA GLN A 235 20.45 -6.73 -1.74
C GLN A 235 20.34 -5.47 -0.87
N MET A 236 20.69 -5.52 0.41
CA MET A 236 20.77 -4.35 1.27
C MET A 236 21.77 -3.32 0.72
N GLU A 237 22.98 -3.73 0.35
CA GLU A 237 23.98 -2.85 -0.25
C GLU A 237 23.48 -2.22 -1.56
N THR A 238 22.75 -3.00 -2.37
CA THR A 238 22.09 -2.49 -3.58
C THR A 238 21.10 -1.38 -3.23
N PHE A 239 20.23 -1.57 -2.23
CA PHE A 239 19.31 -0.53 -1.78
C PHE A 239 20.03 0.69 -1.19
N ILE A 240 21.14 0.51 -0.46
CA ILE A 240 21.96 1.63 0.01
C ILE A 240 22.48 2.46 -1.16
N ASN A 241 22.93 1.81 -2.24
CA ASN A 241 23.35 2.50 -3.45
C ASN A 241 22.19 3.24 -4.14
N CYS A 242 20.99 2.63 -4.19
CA CYS A 242 19.78 3.32 -4.67
C CYS A 242 19.47 4.58 -3.85
N ILE A 243 19.56 4.48 -2.52
CA ILE A 243 19.34 5.60 -1.60
C ILE A 243 20.34 6.72 -1.86
N LYS A 244 21.63 6.40 -1.91
CA LYS A 244 22.69 7.39 -2.19
C LYS A 244 22.50 8.07 -3.55
N ALA A 245 22.11 7.29 -4.57
CA ALA A 245 21.82 7.85 -5.88
C ALA A 245 20.57 8.74 -5.88
N SER A 246 19.52 8.37 -5.14
CA SER A 246 18.30 9.17 -5.03
C SER A 246 18.58 10.52 -4.35
N GLY A 247 19.36 10.51 -3.26
CA GLY A 247 19.77 11.72 -2.53
C GLY A 247 20.78 12.59 -3.30
N GLY A 248 21.67 11.96 -4.08
CA GLY A 248 22.64 12.70 -4.90
C GLY A 248 22.05 13.35 -6.16
N VAL A 249 20.82 12.98 -6.55
CA VAL A 249 20.19 13.45 -7.79
C VAL A 249 18.95 14.30 -7.51
N SER A 250 18.29 14.13 -6.37
CA SER A 250 17.06 14.87 -6.05
C SER A 250 17.02 15.32 -4.59
N ASN A 251 16.64 16.57 -4.38
CA ASN A 251 16.16 16.98 -3.07
C ASN A 251 14.80 16.29 -2.87
N ASP A 252 14.64 15.55 -1.76
CA ASP A 252 13.36 14.97 -1.36
C ASP A 252 12.89 13.75 -2.21
N GLY A 253 13.86 12.97 -2.70
CA GLY A 253 13.65 11.75 -3.47
C GLY A 253 13.10 10.56 -2.68
N PHE A 254 12.71 9.52 -3.41
CA PHE A 254 12.28 8.24 -2.83
C PHE A 254 13.18 7.09 -3.31
N SER A 255 13.26 6.04 -2.50
CA SER A 255 13.81 4.74 -2.87
C SER A 255 12.84 3.64 -2.44
N ALA A 256 12.58 2.68 -3.33
CA ALA A 256 11.70 1.56 -3.03
C ALA A 256 12.50 0.36 -2.49
N ILE A 257 11.93 -0.37 -1.53
CA ILE A 257 12.49 -1.60 -0.98
C ILE A 257 11.40 -2.68 -0.85
N LYS A 258 11.80 -3.96 -0.83
CA LYS A 258 10.92 -5.10 -0.57
C LYS A 258 11.43 -5.90 0.62
N MET A 259 10.53 -6.28 1.53
CA MET A 259 10.91 -7.01 2.73
C MET A 259 11.41 -8.42 2.41
N THR A 260 10.85 -9.09 1.38
CA THR A 260 11.34 -10.42 0.97
C THR A 260 12.76 -10.40 0.38
N ALA A 261 13.32 -9.23 0.06
CA ALA A 261 14.72 -9.10 -0.34
C ALA A 261 15.69 -9.10 0.85
N LEU A 262 15.21 -8.80 2.06
CA LEU A 262 16.02 -8.49 3.23
C LEU A 262 16.09 -9.64 4.26
N GLY A 263 15.41 -10.75 4.00
CA GLY A 263 15.52 -11.93 4.83
C GLY A 263 14.64 -13.06 4.36
N ARG A 264 14.61 -14.13 5.16
CA ARG A 264 13.92 -15.36 4.81
C ARG A 264 12.39 -15.18 4.86
N PRO A 265 11.64 -15.48 3.79
CA PRO A 265 10.20 -15.24 3.73
C PRO A 265 9.35 -16.08 4.70
N GLN A 266 9.86 -17.24 5.15
CA GLN A 266 9.20 -18.07 6.16
C GLN A 266 8.77 -17.27 7.39
N PHE A 267 9.64 -16.39 7.91
CA PHE A 267 9.30 -15.56 9.06
C PHE A 267 8.10 -14.65 8.75
N LEU A 268 8.06 -14.02 7.56
CA LEU A 268 6.95 -13.17 7.16
C LEU A 268 5.64 -13.95 7.05
N LEU A 269 5.67 -15.21 6.59
CA LEU A 269 4.48 -16.07 6.56
C LEU A 269 3.98 -16.40 7.96
N GLN A 270 4.87 -16.87 8.83
CA GLN A 270 4.52 -17.26 10.18
C GLN A 270 4.01 -16.04 10.96
N PHE A 271 4.73 -14.92 10.91
CA PHE A 271 4.31 -13.70 11.60
C PHE A 271 3.00 -13.13 11.06
N SER A 272 2.76 -13.20 9.74
CA SER A 272 1.48 -12.78 9.17
C SER A 272 0.32 -13.64 9.65
N GLU A 273 0.53 -14.95 9.77
CA GLU A 273 -0.46 -15.86 10.31
C GLU A 273 -0.82 -15.51 11.76
N VAL A 274 0.18 -15.24 12.60
CA VAL A 274 -0.03 -14.82 13.99
C VAL A 274 -0.90 -13.58 14.05
N LEU A 275 -0.51 -12.51 13.33
CA LEU A 275 -1.20 -11.23 13.36
C LEU A 275 -2.68 -11.38 12.93
N VAL A 276 -2.94 -12.19 11.91
CA VAL A 276 -4.30 -12.42 11.42
C VAL A 276 -5.11 -13.27 12.38
N LYS A 277 -4.56 -14.34 12.95
CA LYS A 277 -5.27 -15.14 13.95
C LYS A 277 -5.53 -14.34 15.23
N TRP A 278 -4.58 -13.50 15.65
CA TRP A 278 -4.74 -12.58 16.79
C TRP A 278 -5.89 -11.60 16.58
N ARG A 279 -5.99 -11.01 15.38
CA ARG A 279 -7.11 -10.14 15.00
C ARG A 279 -8.44 -10.88 14.90
N LYS A 280 -8.44 -12.09 14.33
CA LYS A 280 -9.65 -12.95 14.30
C LYS A 280 -10.13 -13.28 15.70
N PHE A 281 -9.21 -13.52 16.64
CA PHE A 281 -9.57 -13.78 18.02
C PHE A 281 -10.21 -12.58 18.71
N PHE A 282 -9.66 -11.38 18.51
CA PHE A 282 -10.32 -10.16 18.97
C PHE A 282 -11.74 -10.01 18.41
N ASN A 283 -11.92 -10.27 17.11
CA ASN A 283 -13.25 -10.22 16.48
C ASN A 283 -14.21 -11.26 17.06
N PHE A 284 -13.75 -12.49 17.30
CA PHE A 284 -14.53 -13.52 17.95
C PHE A 284 -14.99 -13.09 19.35
N LEU A 285 -14.10 -12.51 20.15
CA LEU A 285 -14.44 -11.96 21.47
C LEU A 285 -15.43 -10.80 21.37
N ALA A 286 -15.31 -9.95 20.34
CA ALA A 286 -16.26 -8.86 20.09
C ALA A 286 -17.65 -9.39 19.73
N GLU A 287 -17.74 -10.46 18.94
CA GLU A 287 -18.99 -11.11 18.60
C GLU A 287 -19.70 -11.69 19.84
N GLN A 288 -18.95 -12.29 20.77
CA GLN A 288 -19.50 -12.77 22.05
C GLN A 288 -20.10 -11.64 22.90
N GLN A 289 -19.58 -10.41 22.77
CA GLN A 289 -20.13 -9.22 23.42
C GLN A 289 -21.20 -8.49 22.58
N GLY A 290 -21.69 -9.10 21.49
CA GLY A 290 -22.73 -8.51 20.63
C GLY A 290 -22.25 -7.34 19.76
N LYS A 291 -20.94 -7.25 19.48
CA LYS A 291 -20.30 -6.15 18.73
C LYS A 291 -19.90 -6.57 17.30
N SER A 292 -20.68 -7.46 16.68
CA SER A 292 -20.40 -8.02 15.34
C SER A 292 -20.43 -6.96 14.23
N ASP A 293 -21.40 -6.05 14.29
CA ASP A 293 -21.75 -5.13 13.19
C ASP A 293 -20.96 -3.81 13.20
N MET A 294 -20.08 -3.65 14.19
CA MET A 294 -19.27 -2.44 14.38
C MET A 294 -18.03 -2.45 13.48
N THR A 295 -17.57 -1.27 13.06
CA THR A 295 -16.31 -1.17 12.31
C THR A 295 -15.10 -1.51 13.18
N ALA A 296 -13.95 -1.82 12.57
CA ALA A 296 -12.75 -2.21 13.30
C ALA A 296 -12.28 -1.17 14.35
N LEU A 297 -12.49 0.13 14.08
CA LEU A 297 -12.16 1.22 15.00
C LEU A 297 -13.18 1.40 16.15
N GLU A 298 -14.43 0.98 15.94
CA GLU A 298 -15.51 1.14 16.92
C GLU A 298 -15.60 -0.05 17.89
N LYS A 299 -15.05 -1.20 17.52
CA LYS A 299 -15.02 -2.39 18.38
C LYS A 299 -14.16 -2.15 19.61
N ARG A 300 -14.82 -2.07 20.77
CA ARG A 300 -14.22 -2.00 22.11
C ARG A 300 -14.74 -3.17 22.92
N LEU A 301 -13.89 -3.93 23.59
CA LEU A 301 -14.26 -5.02 24.50
C LEU A 301 -14.28 -4.52 25.94
N GLU A 302 -15.28 -4.91 26.70
CA GLU A 302 -15.27 -4.66 28.15
C GLU A 302 -14.20 -5.52 28.81
N LEU A 303 -13.33 -4.89 29.62
CA LEU A 303 -12.15 -5.54 30.18
C LEU A 303 -12.51 -6.71 31.10
N GLU A 304 -13.51 -6.55 31.95
CA GLU A 304 -13.91 -7.59 32.91
C GLU A 304 -14.52 -8.80 32.20
N GLN A 305 -15.42 -8.57 31.24
CA GLN A 305 -15.98 -9.64 30.41
C GLN A 305 -14.91 -10.34 29.57
N LEU A 306 -13.91 -9.58 29.09
CA LEU A 306 -12.76 -10.12 28.37
C LEU A 306 -11.94 -11.05 29.28
N LYS A 307 -11.56 -10.59 30.49
CA LYS A 307 -10.82 -11.42 31.47
C LYS A 307 -11.58 -12.70 31.82
N GLU A 308 -12.89 -12.59 32.05
CA GLU A 308 -13.75 -13.75 32.30
C GLU A 308 -13.76 -14.72 31.12
N SER A 309 -13.95 -14.20 29.90
CA SER A 309 -13.98 -15.00 28.67
C SER A 309 -12.65 -15.73 28.46
N LEU A 310 -11.52 -15.04 28.63
CA LEU A 310 -10.17 -15.63 28.53
C LEU A 310 -9.96 -16.71 29.60
N THR A 311 -10.40 -16.47 30.84
CA THR A 311 -10.31 -17.44 31.94
C THR A 311 -11.18 -18.68 31.66
N GLN A 312 -12.41 -18.49 31.19
CA GLN A 312 -13.32 -19.59 30.84
C GLN A 312 -12.80 -20.44 29.68
N MET A 313 -12.13 -19.81 28.71
CA MET A 313 -11.47 -20.51 27.61
C MET A 313 -10.14 -21.17 28.03
N GLY A 314 -9.68 -20.99 29.27
CA GLY A 314 -8.42 -21.55 29.76
C GLY A 314 -7.18 -20.95 29.08
N VAL A 315 -7.26 -19.69 28.65
CA VAL A 315 -6.21 -18.99 27.90
C VAL A 315 -4.93 -18.88 28.74
N ALA A 316 -5.02 -18.41 29.97
CA ALA A 316 -3.89 -18.37 30.90
C ALA A 316 -4.41 -18.43 32.34
N ALA A 317 -3.50 -18.55 33.31
CA ALA A 317 -3.88 -18.43 34.71
C ALA A 317 -4.45 -17.03 34.96
N LYS A 318 -5.39 -16.90 35.90
CA LYS A 318 -6.04 -15.63 36.20
C LYS A 318 -5.04 -14.51 36.49
N ASP A 319 -3.99 -14.83 37.25
CA ASP A 319 -2.91 -13.88 37.60
C ASP A 319 -2.11 -13.43 36.36
N ASP A 320 -1.91 -14.30 35.37
CA ASP A 320 -1.24 -13.95 34.11
C ASP A 320 -2.09 -13.01 33.26
N ILE A 321 -3.39 -13.28 33.17
CA ILE A 321 -4.36 -12.44 32.44
C ILE A 321 -4.44 -11.05 33.09
N GLU A 322 -4.47 -10.98 34.43
CA GLU A 322 -4.43 -9.70 35.13
C GLU A 322 -3.15 -8.92 34.78
N ASN A 323 -2.00 -9.58 34.77
CA ASN A 323 -0.72 -8.97 34.41
C ASN A 323 -0.63 -8.49 32.94
N TRP A 324 -1.39 -9.06 32.00
CA TRP A 324 -1.38 -8.61 30.61
C TRP A 324 -1.95 -7.21 30.43
N PHE A 325 -2.87 -6.81 31.33
CA PHE A 325 -3.61 -5.56 31.22
C PHE A 325 -3.21 -4.53 32.29
N THR A 326 -2.13 -4.74 33.04
CA THR A 326 -1.65 -3.83 34.10
C THR A 326 -0.67 -2.75 33.60
N GLY A 327 -0.31 -2.74 32.32
CA GLY A 327 0.57 -1.71 31.74
C GLY A 327 -0.04 -0.29 31.85
N GLU A 328 0.81 0.74 32.02
CA GLU A 328 0.45 2.13 32.36
C GLU A 328 -0.64 2.81 31.48
N LYS A 329 -1.02 2.23 30.34
CA LYS A 329 -2.04 2.78 29.41
C LYS A 329 -3.18 1.82 29.05
N LEU A 330 -3.09 0.54 29.37
CA LEU A 330 -4.11 -0.46 29.01
C LEU A 330 -5.22 -0.46 30.07
N GLY A 331 -6.49 -0.35 29.65
CA GLY A 331 -7.64 -0.54 30.54
C GLY A 331 -8.02 0.64 31.44
N LEU A 332 -7.38 1.81 31.29
CA LEU A 332 -7.75 3.02 32.06
C LEU A 332 -9.21 3.46 31.85
N SER A 333 -9.80 3.14 30.70
CA SER A 333 -11.21 3.42 30.39
C SER A 333 -12.16 2.26 30.69
N GLY A 334 -11.67 1.13 31.23
CA GLY A 334 -12.45 -0.10 31.42
C GLY A 334 -12.70 -0.92 30.14
N THR A 335 -12.22 -0.45 28.99
CA THR A 335 -12.43 -1.08 27.68
C THR A 335 -11.11 -1.27 26.94
N ILE A 336 -11.05 -2.26 26.04
CA ILE A 336 -9.90 -2.55 25.17
C ILE A 336 -10.34 -2.55 23.72
N ASP A 337 -9.72 -1.74 22.88
CA ASP A 337 -9.93 -1.83 21.43
C ASP A 337 -8.86 -2.67 20.72
N LEU A 338 -8.98 -2.79 19.40
CA LEU A 338 -8.08 -3.61 18.60
C LEU A 338 -6.62 -3.11 18.63
N LEU A 339 -6.38 -1.80 18.81
CA LEU A 339 -5.02 -1.26 18.87
C LEU A 339 -4.37 -1.59 20.21
N ASP A 340 -5.11 -1.46 21.30
CA ASP A 340 -4.68 -1.89 22.64
C ASP A 340 -4.41 -3.40 22.65
N TRP A 341 -5.29 -4.18 22.03
CA TRP A 341 -5.11 -5.63 21.86
C TRP A 341 -3.84 -5.97 21.06
N ASN A 342 -3.52 -5.19 20.03
CA ASN A 342 -2.31 -5.37 19.23
C ASN A 342 -1.03 -4.90 19.94
N SER A 343 -1.12 -4.00 20.93
CA SER A 343 0.06 -3.56 21.69
C SER A 343 0.55 -4.63 22.66
N LEU A 344 -0.32 -5.57 23.08
CA LEU A 344 0.07 -6.72 23.89
C LEU A 344 1.19 -7.53 23.24
N ILE A 345 1.20 -7.63 21.90
CA ILE A 345 2.25 -8.33 21.13
C ILE A 345 3.63 -7.65 21.29
N ASN A 346 3.70 -6.39 21.73
CA ASN A 346 4.94 -5.64 21.88
C ASN A 346 5.51 -5.62 23.32
N ASP A 347 4.66 -5.64 24.35
CA ASP A 347 5.07 -5.19 25.71
C ASP A 347 5.51 -6.30 26.67
N THR A 348 5.30 -7.59 26.37
CA THR A 348 5.87 -8.66 27.21
C THR A 348 7.23 -9.10 26.69
N THR A 349 8.23 -8.96 27.54
CA THR A 349 9.69 -8.98 27.30
C THR A 349 10.30 -10.27 26.72
N LYS A 350 9.50 -11.20 26.20
CA LYS A 350 9.97 -12.29 25.35
C LYS A 350 8.94 -12.53 24.26
N MET A 351 9.30 -12.18 23.03
CA MET A 351 8.50 -12.45 21.82
C MET A 351 8.02 -13.91 21.72
N SER A 352 8.73 -14.85 22.35
CA SER A 352 8.29 -16.24 22.49
C SER A 352 6.94 -16.36 23.22
N ASN A 353 6.72 -15.63 24.31
CA ASN A 353 5.56 -15.85 25.18
C ASN A 353 4.26 -15.21 24.65
N LEU A 354 4.34 -14.32 23.66
CA LEU A 354 3.21 -13.54 23.13
C LEU A 354 2.56 -14.10 21.88
N LEU A 355 3.15 -15.14 21.32
CA LEU A 355 2.61 -15.78 20.16
C LEU A 355 1.72 -16.96 20.60
N MET A 356 0.99 -16.83 21.72
CA MET A 356 -0.06 -17.76 22.07
C MET A 356 -1.29 -17.42 21.23
N VAL A 357 -1.66 -18.29 20.31
CA VAL A 357 -2.81 -18.06 19.44
C VAL A 357 -3.87 -19.11 19.72
N PRO A 358 -5.13 -18.73 19.94
CA PRO A 358 -6.21 -19.71 20.08
C PRO A 358 -6.40 -20.43 18.76
N ASN A 359 -6.32 -21.75 18.83
CA ASN A 359 -6.80 -22.60 17.79
C ASN A 359 -8.34 -22.53 17.80
N LEU A 360 -8.90 -21.92 16.76
CA LEU A 360 -10.35 -21.68 16.64
C LEU A 360 -11.15 -23.00 16.45
N GLU A 361 -10.49 -24.11 16.10
CA GLU A 361 -11.13 -25.42 15.96
C GLU A 361 -11.15 -26.18 17.29
N THR A 362 -10.09 -26.08 18.10
CA THR A 362 -9.94 -26.81 19.36
C THR A 362 -10.32 -25.98 20.58
N GLY A 363 -10.43 -24.66 20.45
CA GLY A 363 -10.68 -23.71 21.54
C GLY A 363 -9.52 -23.56 22.52
N GLN A 364 -8.35 -24.17 22.25
CA GLN A 364 -7.17 -24.14 23.11
C GLN A 364 -6.13 -23.14 22.57
N LEU A 365 -5.34 -22.52 23.46
CA LEU A 365 -4.19 -21.73 23.03
C LEU A 365 -3.02 -22.62 22.65
N GLU A 366 -2.44 -22.33 21.50
CA GLU A 366 -1.17 -22.92 21.06
C GLU A 366 -0.06 -21.88 21.17
N SER A 367 1.04 -22.25 21.84
CA SER A 367 2.24 -21.41 21.87
C SER A 367 2.98 -21.50 20.55
N LEU A 368 3.12 -20.37 19.86
CA LEU A 368 4.03 -20.29 18.73
C LEU A 368 5.49 -20.03 19.17
N SER A 369 5.80 -19.90 20.47
CA SER A 369 7.22 -19.99 20.92
C SER A 369 7.85 -21.32 20.55
N ASN A 370 7.05 -22.38 20.50
CA ASN A 370 7.49 -23.69 20.06
C ASN A 370 7.58 -23.79 18.52
N THR A 371 7.26 -22.70 17.79
CA THR A 371 7.27 -22.64 16.33
C THR A 371 8.53 -21.99 15.77
N PHE A 372 9.20 -21.11 16.52
CA PHE A 372 10.43 -20.44 16.08
C PHE A 372 11.66 -21.05 16.75
N THR A 373 12.52 -21.68 15.96
CA THR A 373 13.86 -22.09 16.36
C THR A 373 14.74 -20.86 16.64
N ALA A 374 15.80 -21.03 17.44
CA ALA A 374 16.77 -19.96 17.72
C ALA A 374 17.39 -19.36 16.44
N GLU A 375 17.52 -20.16 15.38
CA GLU A 375 17.98 -19.67 14.08
C GLU A 375 16.94 -18.77 13.40
N GLU A 376 15.65 -19.12 13.46
CA GLU A 376 14.58 -18.31 12.87
C GLU A 376 14.42 -16.97 13.61
N GLU A 377 14.58 -16.94 14.93
CA GLU A 377 14.67 -15.68 15.67
C GLU A 377 15.86 -14.82 15.24
N SER A 378 17.00 -15.46 14.98
CA SER A 378 18.21 -14.77 14.49
C SER A 378 18.00 -14.21 13.08
N GLN A 379 17.37 -14.97 12.19
CA GLN A 379 16.99 -14.55 10.83
C GLN A 379 16.05 -13.33 10.87
N MET A 380 15.04 -13.37 11.74
CA MET A 380 14.16 -12.21 11.96
C MET A 380 14.95 -10.99 12.43
N LYS A 381 15.79 -11.12 13.45
CA LYS A 381 16.60 -10.01 13.98
C LYS A 381 17.47 -9.39 12.89
N ARG A 382 18.08 -10.20 12.02
CA ARG A 382 18.86 -9.72 10.87
C ARG A 382 18.01 -8.96 9.87
N MET A 383 16.82 -9.46 9.51
CA MET A 383 15.89 -8.75 8.63
C MET A 383 15.55 -7.36 9.19
N LEU A 384 15.22 -7.26 10.47
CA LEU A 384 14.91 -5.98 11.13
C LEU A 384 16.12 -5.04 11.18
N GLN A 385 17.31 -5.58 11.45
CA GLN A 385 18.56 -4.81 11.43
C GLN A 385 18.83 -4.21 10.03
N ARG A 386 18.62 -4.97 8.95
CA ARG A 386 18.80 -4.47 7.59
C ARG A 386 17.82 -3.33 7.28
N VAL A 387 16.55 -3.46 7.67
CA VAL A 387 15.56 -2.40 7.49
C VAL A 387 15.94 -1.13 8.28
N ASP A 388 16.43 -1.29 9.52
CA ASP A 388 16.91 -0.17 10.35
C ASP A 388 18.11 0.55 9.72
N ILE A 389 19.07 -0.22 9.17
CA ILE A 389 20.23 0.32 8.45
C ILE A 389 19.78 1.12 7.23
N LEU A 390 18.84 0.60 6.44
CA LEU A 390 18.31 1.30 5.27
C LEU A 390 17.59 2.60 5.69
N ALA A 391 16.76 2.56 6.74
CA ALA A 391 16.05 3.72 7.25
C ALA A 391 17.00 4.83 7.71
N LYS A 392 18.10 4.47 8.39
CA LYS A 392 19.16 5.42 8.78
C LYS A 392 19.84 6.04 7.56
N HIS A 393 20.26 5.23 6.59
CA HIS A 393 20.87 5.74 5.37
C HIS A 393 19.92 6.67 4.60
N ALA A 394 18.62 6.34 4.55
CA ALA A 394 17.63 7.20 3.90
C ALA A 394 17.52 8.55 4.59
N LEU A 395 17.43 8.57 5.93
CA LEU A 395 17.40 9.79 6.72
C LEU A 395 18.67 10.64 6.51
N GLU A 396 19.85 10.03 6.57
CA GLU A 396 21.15 10.71 6.38
C GLU A 396 21.30 11.32 4.98
N ASN A 397 20.71 10.69 3.96
CA ASN A 397 20.77 11.16 2.58
C ASN A 397 19.56 12.04 2.17
N GLY A 398 18.65 12.34 3.10
CA GLY A 398 17.45 13.15 2.81
C GLY A 398 16.46 12.47 1.85
N VAL A 399 16.46 11.14 1.82
CA VAL A 399 15.62 10.29 0.97
C VAL A 399 14.52 9.64 1.79
N ARG A 400 13.36 9.42 1.19
CA ARG A 400 12.27 8.65 1.79
C ARG A 400 12.30 7.20 1.32
N LEU A 401 12.00 6.28 2.23
CA LEU A 401 11.84 4.87 1.88
C LEU A 401 10.39 4.50 1.67
N MET A 402 10.17 3.74 0.61
CA MET A 402 8.88 3.19 0.26
C MET A 402 8.97 1.68 0.39
N VAL A 403 8.32 1.13 1.42
CA VAL A 403 8.22 -0.32 1.58
C VAL A 403 7.09 -0.80 0.68
N ASP A 404 7.45 -1.54 -0.36
CA ASP A 404 6.48 -2.07 -1.30
C ASP A 404 5.66 -3.20 -0.67
N ALA A 405 4.37 -3.21 -1.01
CA ALA A 405 3.50 -4.32 -0.69
C ALA A 405 3.79 -5.53 -1.59
N GLU A 406 3.54 -6.72 -1.04
CA GLU A 406 3.78 -8.01 -1.70
C GLU A 406 2.50 -8.86 -1.65
N GLN A 407 2.61 -10.19 -1.71
CA GLN A 407 1.45 -11.09 -1.67
C GLN A 407 0.72 -11.07 -0.32
N THR A 408 -0.57 -11.39 -0.33
CA THR A 408 -1.48 -11.25 0.83
C THR A 408 -1.10 -12.10 2.04
N TYR A 409 -0.29 -13.14 1.84
CA TYR A 409 0.19 -14.03 2.90
C TYR A 409 1.49 -13.54 3.56
N PHE A 410 2.18 -12.55 2.99
CA PHE A 410 3.30 -11.84 3.64
C PHE A 410 2.88 -10.45 4.15
N GLN A 411 1.85 -9.87 3.55
CA GLN A 411 1.52 -8.45 3.71
C GLN A 411 1.22 -8.01 5.17
N PRO A 412 0.54 -8.81 6.03
CA PRO A 412 0.33 -8.41 7.42
C PRO A 412 1.64 -8.19 8.20
N ALA A 413 2.61 -9.09 8.07
CA ALA A 413 3.93 -8.94 8.67
C ALA A 413 4.67 -7.73 8.09
N ILE A 414 4.71 -7.59 6.76
CA ILE A 414 5.36 -6.46 6.08
C ILE A 414 4.81 -5.12 6.58
N SER A 415 3.47 -5.02 6.67
CA SER A 415 2.79 -3.81 7.10
C SER A 415 3.13 -3.49 8.56
N ARG A 416 3.05 -4.48 9.46
CA ARG A 416 3.37 -4.30 10.89
C ARG A 416 4.82 -3.84 11.09
N LEU A 417 5.77 -4.50 10.45
CA LEU A 417 7.20 -4.14 10.55
C LEU A 417 7.47 -2.74 9.99
N THR A 418 6.77 -2.36 8.91
CA THR A 418 6.89 -1.02 8.34
C THR A 418 6.35 0.05 9.29
N LEU A 419 5.22 -0.21 9.99
CA LEU A 419 4.69 0.71 10.98
C LEU A 419 5.64 0.91 12.16
N GLU A 420 6.30 -0.14 12.64
CA GLU A 420 7.31 0.01 13.69
C GLU A 420 8.48 0.90 13.22
N MET A 421 8.86 0.83 11.94
CA MET A 421 9.83 1.75 11.36
C MET A 421 9.28 3.17 11.24
N GLN A 422 8.01 3.36 10.87
CA GLN A 422 7.37 4.69 10.89
C GLN A 422 7.37 5.27 12.31
N ARG A 423 6.93 4.49 13.30
CA ARG A 423 6.94 4.86 14.71
C ARG A 423 8.32 5.31 15.13
N LYS A 424 9.37 4.60 14.74
CA LYS A 424 10.76 4.93 15.08
C LYS A 424 11.28 6.20 14.39
N PHE A 425 11.11 6.30 13.06
CA PHE A 425 11.81 7.27 12.22
C PHE A 425 10.96 8.48 11.77
N ASN A 426 9.63 8.37 11.70
CA ASN A 426 8.74 9.45 11.25
C ASN A 426 8.40 10.42 12.39
N ARG A 427 9.41 11.01 13.03
CA ARG A 427 9.21 11.90 14.19
C ARG A 427 8.84 13.33 13.82
N GLU A 428 9.50 13.89 12.82
CA GLU A 428 9.28 15.27 12.36
C GLU A 428 8.55 15.36 11.02
N LYS A 429 8.79 14.37 10.15
CA LYS A 429 8.16 14.22 8.85
C LYS A 429 8.16 12.73 8.45
N PRO A 430 7.30 12.31 7.51
CA PRO A 430 7.36 10.97 6.96
C PRO A 430 8.68 10.72 6.21
N VAL A 431 9.46 9.75 6.71
CA VAL A 431 10.65 9.19 6.06
C VAL A 431 10.33 7.81 5.49
N ILE A 432 9.55 7.01 6.23
CA ILE A 432 9.13 5.67 5.86
C ILE A 432 7.66 5.70 5.43
N PHE A 433 7.36 5.07 4.30
CA PHE A 433 6.03 4.94 3.73
C PHE A 433 5.63 3.47 3.65
N ASN A 434 4.45 3.15 4.19
CA ASN A 434 3.83 1.83 4.04
C ASN A 434 2.94 1.82 2.78
N THR A 435 2.93 0.71 2.04
CA THR A 435 2.10 0.55 0.85
C THR A 435 0.82 -0.21 1.17
N TYR A 436 -0.33 0.41 0.91
CA TYR A 436 -1.66 -0.19 1.06
C TYR A 436 -2.24 -0.55 -0.31
N GLN A 437 -2.73 -1.78 -0.43
CA GLN A 437 -3.27 -2.31 -1.68
C GLN A 437 -4.80 -2.29 -1.63
N CYS A 438 -5.42 -1.34 -2.33
CA CYS A 438 -6.87 -1.08 -2.29
C CYS A 438 -7.71 -2.12 -3.06
N TYR A 439 -7.11 -3.09 -3.74
CA TYR A 439 -7.81 -4.27 -4.24
C TYR A 439 -8.21 -5.25 -3.12
N LEU A 440 -7.69 -5.11 -1.91
CA LEU A 440 -8.03 -5.97 -0.77
C LEU A 440 -9.33 -5.50 -0.10
N LYS A 441 -10.12 -6.46 0.38
CA LYS A 441 -11.33 -6.18 1.18
C LYS A 441 -11.01 -5.45 2.50
N GLU A 442 -9.86 -5.75 3.10
CA GLU A 442 -9.42 -5.20 4.38
C GLU A 442 -8.69 -3.85 4.27
N ALA A 443 -8.49 -3.32 3.06
CA ALA A 443 -7.63 -2.15 2.84
C ALA A 443 -8.06 -0.93 3.68
N TYR A 444 -9.37 -0.66 3.76
CA TYR A 444 -9.91 0.45 4.54
C TYR A 444 -9.65 0.29 6.04
N ASP A 445 -9.95 -0.88 6.60
CA ASP A 445 -9.70 -1.14 8.01
C ASP A 445 -8.22 -0.99 8.36
N ASN A 446 -7.33 -1.51 7.50
CA ASN A 446 -5.89 -1.43 7.74
C ASN A 446 -5.40 0.03 7.70
N VAL A 447 -5.83 0.83 6.71
CA VAL A 447 -5.46 2.25 6.64
C VAL A 447 -5.99 3.01 7.84
N THR A 448 -7.25 2.82 8.21
CA THR A 448 -7.90 3.59 9.28
C THR A 448 -7.35 3.26 10.66
N LEU A 449 -7.08 1.98 10.95
CA LEU A 449 -6.40 1.53 12.17
C LEU A 449 -4.99 2.10 12.29
N ASP A 450 -4.21 2.08 11.21
CA ASP A 450 -2.83 2.55 11.24
C ASP A 450 -2.72 4.08 11.40
N VAL A 451 -3.66 4.82 10.78
CA VAL A 451 -3.79 6.27 11.00
C VAL A 451 -4.16 6.56 12.46
N GLU A 452 -5.16 5.87 13.01
CA GLU A 452 -5.55 6.01 14.42
C GLU A 452 -4.37 5.72 15.36
N LEU A 453 -3.64 4.63 15.11
CA LEU A 453 -2.47 4.27 15.88
C LEU A 453 -1.40 5.37 15.85
N SER A 454 -1.12 5.92 14.65
CA SER A 454 -0.19 7.03 14.50
C SER A 454 -0.61 8.29 15.25
N ARG A 455 -1.93 8.55 15.31
CA ARG A 455 -2.48 9.68 16.04
C ARG A 455 -2.28 9.51 17.55
N ARG A 456 -2.59 8.33 18.08
CA ARG A 456 -2.50 8.00 19.51
C ARG A 456 -1.10 8.15 20.06
N GLU A 457 -0.09 7.73 19.31
CA GLU A 457 1.30 7.82 19.79
C GLU A 457 2.12 8.96 19.14
N GLY A 458 1.51 9.70 18.22
CA GLY A 458 1.95 11.03 17.81
C GLY A 458 3.06 11.10 16.74
N TRP A 459 3.36 10.02 16.01
CA TRP A 459 4.29 10.05 14.85
C TRP A 459 3.60 10.48 13.56
N TYR A 460 4.38 10.80 12.54
CA TYR A 460 3.88 11.18 11.22
C TYR A 460 3.56 9.94 10.37
N PHE A 461 2.32 9.82 9.92
CA PHE A 461 1.87 8.71 9.09
C PHE A 461 2.32 8.89 7.63
N GLY A 462 2.91 7.84 7.06
CA GLY A 462 3.31 7.80 5.65
C GLY A 462 2.62 6.65 4.91
N ALA A 463 1.76 6.97 3.93
CA ALA A 463 1.06 5.97 3.14
C ALA A 463 1.34 6.09 1.64
N LYS A 464 1.45 4.96 0.95
CA LYS A 464 1.32 4.84 -0.50
C LYS A 464 0.08 4.01 -0.81
N LEU A 465 -0.86 4.60 -1.53
CA LEU A 465 -2.06 3.90 -1.96
C LEU A 465 -1.88 3.41 -3.40
N VAL A 466 -2.03 2.11 -3.61
CA VAL A 466 -2.04 1.45 -4.93
C VAL A 466 -3.32 0.63 -5.07
N ARG A 467 -3.71 0.27 -6.30
CA ARG A 467 -4.74 -0.77 -6.50
C ARG A 467 -4.20 -2.13 -6.04
N GLY A 468 -3.19 -2.64 -6.73
CA GLY A 468 -2.56 -3.93 -6.43
C GLY A 468 -1.91 -4.54 -7.67
N ALA A 469 -0.94 -5.44 -7.48
CA ALA A 469 -0.16 -6.06 -8.56
C ALA A 469 -0.37 -7.58 -8.70
N TYR A 470 -1.05 -8.20 -7.73
CA TYR A 470 -1.10 -9.65 -7.56
C TYR A 470 -2.51 -10.25 -7.77
N MET A 471 -3.49 -9.45 -8.24
CA MET A 471 -4.91 -9.80 -8.36
C MET A 471 -5.20 -11.20 -8.95
N TYR A 472 -4.64 -11.52 -10.11
CA TYR A 472 -4.88 -12.80 -10.78
C TYR A 472 -4.32 -13.98 -9.98
N GLN A 473 -3.08 -13.85 -9.50
CA GLN A 473 -2.41 -14.85 -8.68
C GLN A 473 -3.18 -15.09 -7.37
N GLU A 474 -3.60 -14.03 -6.67
CA GLU A 474 -4.32 -14.14 -5.40
C GLU A 474 -5.65 -14.88 -5.53
N ARG A 475 -6.45 -14.55 -6.57
CA ARG A 475 -7.74 -15.20 -6.81
C ARG A 475 -7.57 -16.66 -7.23
N ALA A 476 -6.64 -16.94 -8.14
CA ALA A 476 -6.33 -18.31 -8.57
C ALA A 476 -5.84 -19.17 -7.38
N ARG A 477 -4.99 -18.60 -6.53
CA ARG A 477 -4.47 -19.25 -5.33
C ARG A 477 -5.55 -19.54 -4.29
N ALA A 478 -6.44 -18.58 -4.03
CA ALA A 478 -7.56 -18.74 -3.11
C ALA A 478 -8.50 -19.87 -3.54
N GLN A 479 -8.81 -19.93 -4.84
CA GLN A 479 -9.65 -20.98 -5.42
C GLN A 479 -9.01 -22.36 -5.33
N GLU A 480 -7.73 -22.50 -5.70
CA GLU A 480 -7.04 -23.79 -5.74
C GLU A 480 -6.84 -24.38 -4.34
N ILE A 481 -6.39 -23.55 -3.39
CA ILE A 481 -6.09 -24.00 -2.02
C ILE A 481 -7.36 -24.11 -1.16
N GLY A 482 -8.41 -23.36 -1.52
CA GLY A 482 -9.70 -23.35 -0.84
C GLY A 482 -9.70 -22.49 0.42
N TYR A 483 -9.31 -21.22 0.29
CA TYR A 483 -9.53 -20.17 1.31
C TYR A 483 -10.30 -18.98 0.71
N GLU A 484 -10.81 -18.07 1.55
CA GLU A 484 -11.60 -16.93 1.08
C GLU A 484 -10.79 -16.03 0.13
N ASP A 485 -11.39 -15.64 -1.00
CA ASP A 485 -10.80 -14.65 -1.91
C ASP A 485 -10.59 -13.31 -1.14
N PRO A 486 -9.33 -12.85 -0.95
CA PRO A 486 -9.05 -11.65 -0.17
C PRO A 486 -9.32 -10.35 -0.95
N ILE A 487 -9.60 -10.44 -2.26
CA ILE A 487 -9.70 -9.29 -3.14
C ILE A 487 -11.15 -8.85 -3.36
N ASN A 488 -11.33 -7.57 -3.71
CA ASN A 488 -12.60 -7.00 -4.12
C ASN A 488 -13.14 -7.73 -5.37
N PRO A 489 -14.48 -7.82 -5.53
CA PRO A 489 -15.08 -8.63 -6.58
C PRO A 489 -14.69 -8.17 -7.99
N ASP A 490 -14.64 -6.86 -8.20
CA ASP A 490 -14.40 -6.25 -9.51
C ASP A 490 -13.54 -4.96 -9.44
N TYR A 491 -13.23 -4.43 -10.63
CA TYR A 491 -12.42 -3.23 -10.81
C TYR A 491 -13.08 -1.99 -10.17
N GLU A 492 -14.40 -1.86 -10.26
CA GLU A 492 -15.10 -0.70 -9.70
C GLU A 492 -15.19 -0.75 -8.18
N ALA A 493 -15.33 -1.94 -7.60
CA ALA A 493 -15.22 -2.15 -6.16
C ALA A 493 -13.83 -1.77 -5.65
N THR A 494 -12.78 -2.10 -6.41
CA THR A 494 -11.41 -1.66 -6.12
C THR A 494 -11.26 -0.14 -6.22
N ASN A 495 -11.89 0.51 -7.21
CA ASN A 495 -11.88 1.98 -7.32
C ASN A 495 -12.56 2.63 -6.11
N ARG A 496 -13.75 2.14 -5.72
CA ARG A 496 -14.46 2.64 -4.54
C ARG A 496 -13.63 2.46 -3.26
N MET A 497 -12.98 1.31 -3.09
CA MET A 497 -12.09 1.06 -1.96
C MET A 497 -10.90 2.04 -1.95
N TYR A 498 -10.29 2.29 -3.12
CA TYR A 498 -9.20 3.25 -3.25
C TYR A 498 -9.63 4.65 -2.85
N HIS A 499 -10.74 5.14 -3.40
CA HIS A 499 -11.28 6.46 -3.08
C HIS A 499 -11.63 6.59 -1.61
N LYS A 500 -12.26 5.57 -1.02
CA LYS A 500 -12.60 5.53 0.41
C LYS A 500 -11.36 5.62 1.31
N CYS A 501 -10.30 4.86 0.99
CA CYS A 501 -9.03 4.93 1.73
C CYS A 501 -8.35 6.29 1.57
N LEU A 502 -8.35 6.84 0.35
CA LEU A 502 -7.73 8.12 0.05
C LEU A 502 -8.43 9.27 0.80
N GLU A 503 -9.77 9.32 0.75
CA GLU A 503 -10.56 10.35 1.42
C GLU A 503 -10.26 10.40 2.92
N TYR A 504 -10.22 9.23 3.59
CA TYR A 504 -9.89 9.16 5.02
C TYR A 504 -8.48 9.72 5.33
N VAL A 505 -7.48 9.41 4.50
CA VAL A 505 -6.12 9.95 4.71
C VAL A 505 -6.06 11.45 4.40
N LEU A 506 -6.82 11.93 3.42
CA LEU A 506 -6.92 13.37 3.13
C LEU A 506 -7.61 14.13 4.28
N GLU A 507 -8.64 13.56 4.89
CA GLU A 507 -9.28 14.10 6.10
C GLU A 507 -8.27 14.20 7.24
N GLU A 508 -7.47 13.16 7.49
CA GLU A 508 -6.40 13.21 8.49
C GLU A 508 -5.37 14.32 8.18
N ILE A 509 -5.04 14.53 6.90
CA ILE A 509 -4.17 15.63 6.46
C ILE A 509 -4.82 16.99 6.75
N GLU A 510 -6.11 17.18 6.43
CA GLU A 510 -6.84 18.42 6.65
C GLU A 510 -6.83 18.81 8.14
N HIS A 511 -7.16 17.85 9.01
CA HIS A 511 -7.39 18.07 10.45
C HIS A 511 -6.10 18.14 11.27
N ASN A 512 -5.20 17.16 11.11
CA ASN A 512 -4.03 17.02 11.99
C ASN A 512 -2.70 17.35 11.33
N ARG A 513 -2.66 17.41 9.98
CA ARG A 513 -1.46 17.71 9.17
C ARG A 513 -0.28 16.74 9.40
N LYS A 514 -0.46 15.67 10.18
CA LYS A 514 0.55 14.67 10.53
C LYS A 514 0.56 13.43 9.63
N ALA A 515 -0.15 13.44 8.51
CA ALA A 515 -0.09 12.39 7.51
C ALA A 515 0.48 12.91 6.18
N ASN A 516 1.12 12.04 5.42
CA ASN A 516 1.37 12.27 4.00
C ASN A 516 0.96 11.03 3.19
N VAL A 517 0.46 11.24 1.98
CA VAL A 517 -0.02 10.17 1.10
C VAL A 517 0.57 10.25 -0.31
N MET A 518 1.03 9.12 -0.82
CA MET A 518 1.39 8.90 -2.21
C MET A 518 0.22 8.26 -2.96
N VAL A 519 -0.40 9.03 -3.84
CA VAL A 519 -1.47 8.60 -4.75
C VAL A 519 -0.82 7.95 -5.97
N ALA A 520 -0.48 6.66 -5.86
CA ALA A 520 0.18 5.90 -6.90
C ALA A 520 -0.86 5.27 -7.86
N THR A 521 -1.15 5.98 -8.95
CA THR A 521 -2.17 5.58 -9.94
C THR A 521 -1.90 6.19 -11.32
N HIS A 522 -2.20 5.40 -12.37
CA HIS A 522 -2.28 5.85 -13.76
C HIS A 522 -3.70 6.21 -14.19
N ASN A 523 -4.70 5.93 -13.34
CA ASN A 523 -6.09 6.24 -13.64
C ASN A 523 -6.33 7.74 -13.42
N GLU A 524 -6.63 8.45 -14.51
CA GLU A 524 -6.89 9.89 -14.52
C GLU A 524 -8.11 10.29 -13.67
N ASP A 525 -9.17 9.48 -13.61
CA ASP A 525 -10.36 9.76 -12.80
C ASP A 525 -10.02 9.73 -11.31
N THR A 526 -9.14 8.82 -10.87
CA THR A 526 -8.61 8.82 -9.51
C THR A 526 -7.82 10.10 -9.21
N VAL A 527 -7.02 10.58 -10.17
CA VAL A 527 -6.28 11.84 -10.01
C VAL A 527 -7.24 13.02 -9.93
N LYS A 528 -8.22 13.12 -10.82
CA LYS A 528 -9.25 14.17 -10.80
C LYS A 528 -10.01 14.19 -9.47
N PHE A 529 -10.43 13.02 -8.99
CA PHE A 529 -11.05 12.88 -7.67
C PHE A 529 -10.17 13.43 -6.55
N THR A 530 -8.86 13.13 -6.56
CA THR A 530 -7.92 13.70 -5.58
C THR A 530 -7.87 15.23 -5.65
N LEU A 531 -7.77 15.81 -6.85
CA LEU A 531 -7.72 17.27 -7.03
C LEU A 531 -9.02 17.95 -6.58
N GLU A 532 -10.17 17.31 -6.83
CA GLU A 532 -11.48 17.77 -6.34
C GLU A 532 -11.52 17.78 -4.81
N LYS A 533 -11.10 16.68 -4.16
CA LYS A 533 -11.05 16.60 -2.69
C LYS A 533 -10.08 17.60 -2.08
N MET A 534 -8.91 17.79 -2.69
CA MET A 534 -7.96 18.82 -2.25
C MET A 534 -8.55 20.23 -2.34
N ASN A 535 -9.32 20.54 -3.40
CA ASN A 535 -10.04 21.80 -3.51
C ASN A 535 -11.11 21.97 -2.42
N GLU A 536 -11.90 20.92 -2.15
CA GLU A 536 -12.95 20.91 -1.12
C GLU A 536 -12.37 21.15 0.29
N MET A 537 -11.21 20.54 0.57
CA MET A 537 -10.52 20.58 1.87
C MET A 537 -9.51 21.73 1.99
N GLY A 538 -9.33 22.55 0.94
CA GLY A 538 -8.37 23.65 0.93
C GLY A 538 -6.91 23.21 1.10
N LEU A 539 -6.53 22.06 0.55
CA LEU A 539 -5.17 21.53 0.59
C LEU A 539 -4.34 22.08 -0.58
N SER A 540 -3.19 22.71 -0.27
CA SER A 540 -2.32 23.29 -1.29
C SER A 540 -1.29 22.27 -1.80
N PRO A 541 -0.93 22.29 -3.09
CA PRO A 541 0.19 21.49 -3.60
C PRO A 541 1.50 21.77 -2.87
N THR A 542 1.69 23.03 -2.46
CA THR A 542 2.89 23.50 -1.74
C THR A 542 3.00 22.96 -0.31
N ASP A 543 1.94 22.37 0.24
CA ASP A 543 1.96 21.76 1.57
C ASP A 543 2.83 20.48 1.58
N ASN A 544 3.13 19.91 0.40
CA ASN A 544 3.91 18.68 0.22
C ASN A 544 3.37 17.51 1.05
N LYS A 545 2.03 17.39 1.13
CA LYS A 545 1.32 16.31 1.86
C LYS A 545 0.73 15.24 0.95
N VAL A 546 0.35 15.61 -0.26
CA VAL A 546 -0.25 14.73 -1.26
C VAL A 546 0.70 14.62 -2.44
N TYR A 547 1.29 13.44 -2.59
CA TYR A 547 2.21 13.10 -3.67
C TYR A 547 1.49 12.31 -4.75
N PHE A 548 1.94 12.43 -6.00
CA PHE A 548 1.44 11.64 -7.12
C PHE A 548 2.53 10.73 -7.67
N GLY A 549 2.19 9.48 -7.96
CA GLY A 549 3.14 8.47 -8.43
C GLY A 549 2.67 7.77 -9.70
N GLN A 550 3.52 7.74 -10.73
CA GLN A 550 3.32 6.95 -11.95
C GLN A 550 4.59 6.16 -12.30
N LEU A 551 4.46 5.17 -13.19
CA LEU A 551 5.62 4.44 -13.72
C LEU A 551 6.32 5.27 -14.81
N LEU A 552 7.65 5.18 -14.88
CA LEU A 552 8.41 5.75 -16.00
C LEU A 552 7.93 5.16 -17.34
N GLY A 553 7.77 6.03 -18.33
CA GLY A 553 7.37 5.64 -19.68
C GLY A 553 5.85 5.45 -19.87
N MET A 554 5.03 5.83 -18.88
CA MET A 554 3.57 5.73 -18.94
C MET A 554 2.92 6.98 -18.35
N CYS A 555 1.80 7.41 -18.93
CA CYS A 555 0.93 8.46 -18.40
C CYS A 555 1.63 9.80 -18.16
N ASP A 556 2.46 10.23 -19.10
CA ASP A 556 3.13 11.52 -19.04
C ASP A 556 2.17 12.70 -19.12
N GLN A 557 1.02 12.50 -19.79
CA GLN A 557 -0.11 13.43 -19.79
C GLN A 557 -0.72 13.68 -18.40
N ILE A 558 -0.43 12.83 -17.41
CA ILE A 558 -0.83 13.04 -16.02
C ILE A 558 0.32 13.68 -15.25
N SER A 559 1.50 13.06 -15.29
CA SER A 559 2.61 13.43 -14.41
C SER A 559 3.17 14.82 -14.67
N PHE A 560 3.40 15.18 -15.94
CA PHE A 560 4.06 16.44 -16.26
C PHE A 560 3.15 17.66 -16.07
N PRO A 561 1.84 17.62 -16.43
CA PRO A 561 0.95 18.72 -16.09
C PRO A 561 0.80 18.94 -14.58
N LEU A 562 0.74 17.86 -13.79
CA LEU A 562 0.76 17.96 -12.31
C LEU A 562 2.06 18.59 -11.80
N GLY A 563 3.22 18.13 -12.28
CA GLY A 563 4.52 18.66 -11.86
C GLY A 563 4.68 20.15 -12.21
N GLN A 564 4.26 20.54 -13.42
CA GLN A 564 4.25 21.94 -13.86
C GLN A 564 3.27 22.82 -13.08
N ALA A 565 2.19 22.23 -12.54
CA ALA A 565 1.26 22.91 -11.64
C ALA A 565 1.77 23.00 -10.18
N GLY A 566 2.98 22.51 -9.89
CA GLY A 566 3.62 22.62 -8.57
C GLY A 566 3.28 21.50 -7.59
N PHE A 567 2.64 20.41 -8.06
CA PHE A 567 2.44 19.23 -7.23
C PHE A 567 3.72 18.43 -7.10
N PRO A 568 3.94 17.76 -5.97
CA PRO A 568 5.07 16.86 -5.83
C PRO A 568 4.75 15.52 -6.53
N VAL A 569 5.26 15.37 -7.75
CA VAL A 569 5.03 14.22 -8.62
C VAL A 569 6.28 13.40 -8.76
N TYR A 570 6.17 12.07 -8.79
CA TYR A 570 7.29 11.16 -8.91
C TYR A 570 7.02 10.10 -9.97
N LYS A 571 8.04 9.81 -10.79
CA LYS A 571 8.08 8.59 -11.60
C LYS A 571 8.81 7.49 -10.84
N TYR A 572 8.26 6.30 -10.83
CA TYR A 572 8.99 5.08 -10.47
C TYR A 572 9.95 4.77 -11.60
N VAL A 573 11.25 4.85 -11.32
CA VAL A 573 12.35 4.87 -12.28
C VAL A 573 13.21 3.59 -12.12
N PRO A 574 12.95 2.58 -12.96
CA PRO A 574 13.82 1.43 -13.15
C PRO A 574 15.17 1.81 -13.71
N TYR A 575 16.22 1.17 -13.23
CA TYR A 575 17.55 1.22 -13.86
C TYR A 575 18.30 -0.10 -13.67
N GLY A 576 19.22 -0.37 -14.58
CA GLY A 576 20.02 -1.59 -14.59
C GLY A 576 20.51 -1.96 -16.00
N PRO A 577 21.50 -2.84 -16.11
CA PRO A 577 22.03 -3.30 -17.40
C PRO A 577 20.95 -3.93 -18.28
N VAL A 578 21.02 -3.71 -19.60
CA VAL A 578 19.97 -4.16 -20.55
C VAL A 578 19.62 -5.64 -20.38
N ASN A 579 20.62 -6.51 -20.23
CA ASN A 579 20.42 -7.95 -20.14
C ASN A 579 19.75 -8.38 -18.83
N GLU A 580 19.94 -7.61 -17.77
CA GLU A 580 19.49 -7.94 -16.43
C GLU A 580 18.07 -7.41 -16.14
N VAL A 581 17.58 -6.49 -16.97
CA VAL A 581 16.23 -5.91 -16.87
C VAL A 581 15.24 -6.51 -17.87
N ILE A 582 15.62 -7.52 -18.64
CA ILE A 582 14.72 -8.19 -19.60
C ILE A 582 13.45 -8.71 -18.93
N PRO A 583 13.51 -9.40 -17.76
CA PRO A 583 12.31 -9.86 -17.06
C PRO A 583 11.37 -8.70 -16.68
N TYR A 584 11.94 -7.57 -16.27
CA TYR A 584 11.19 -6.35 -15.97
C TYR A 584 10.48 -5.79 -17.21
N LEU A 585 11.18 -5.69 -18.35
CA LEU A 585 10.63 -5.18 -19.61
C LEU A 585 9.51 -6.07 -20.16
N SER A 586 9.68 -7.39 -20.04
CA SER A 586 8.66 -8.40 -20.40
C SER A 586 7.33 -8.13 -19.68
N ARG A 587 7.41 -7.90 -18.36
CA ARG A 587 6.24 -7.58 -17.53
C ARG A 587 5.61 -6.24 -17.89
N ARG A 588 6.40 -5.20 -18.13
CA ARG A 588 5.91 -3.91 -18.64
C ARG A 588 5.17 -4.04 -19.96
N ALA A 589 5.64 -4.87 -20.88
CA ALA A 589 4.93 -5.12 -22.13
C ALA A 589 3.58 -5.81 -21.90
N GLN A 590 3.51 -6.79 -20.99
CA GLN A 590 2.27 -7.48 -20.61
C GLN A 590 1.27 -6.56 -19.89
N GLU A 591 1.73 -5.68 -19.01
CA GLU A 591 0.86 -4.68 -18.36
C GLU A 591 0.23 -3.71 -19.38
N ASN A 592 1.02 -3.26 -20.36
CA ASN A 592 0.54 -2.37 -21.42
C ASN A 592 -0.40 -3.06 -22.41
N ARG A 593 -0.47 -4.40 -22.43
CA ARG A 593 -1.51 -5.16 -23.14
C ARG A 593 -2.87 -5.05 -22.44
N GLY A 594 -2.91 -5.17 -21.11
CA GLY A 594 -4.15 -5.14 -20.32
C GLY A 594 -4.83 -3.76 -20.26
N PHE A 595 -4.10 -2.70 -20.58
CA PHE A 595 -4.56 -1.30 -20.53
C PHE A 595 -5.22 -0.80 -21.83
N MET A 596 -5.97 -1.64 -22.56
CA MET A 596 -6.48 -1.31 -23.90
C MET A 596 -7.19 0.05 -24.00
N LYS A 597 -7.91 0.53 -22.98
CA LYS A 597 -8.50 1.89 -22.99
C LYS A 597 -7.51 3.01 -22.67
N GLY A 598 -6.63 2.82 -21.68
CA GLY A 598 -5.66 3.85 -21.28
C GLY A 598 -4.53 4.05 -22.29
N SER A 599 -4.00 2.95 -22.84
CA SER A 599 -2.97 2.97 -23.89
C SER A 599 -3.49 3.61 -25.18
N GLN A 600 -4.77 3.39 -25.53
CA GLN A 600 -5.41 4.07 -26.67
C GLN A 600 -5.46 5.59 -26.48
N ARG A 601 -5.83 6.06 -25.28
CA ARG A 601 -5.84 7.50 -24.97
C ARG A 601 -4.44 8.10 -25.05
N GLU A 602 -3.45 7.47 -24.42
CA GLU A 602 -2.07 7.95 -24.43
C GLU A 602 -1.50 8.01 -25.87
N ARG A 603 -1.76 6.98 -26.68
CA ARG A 603 -1.40 6.99 -28.12
C ARG A 603 -2.06 8.14 -28.89
N SER A 604 -3.34 8.42 -28.63
CA SER A 604 -4.05 9.53 -29.28
C SER A 604 -3.42 10.87 -28.93
N LEU A 605 -3.08 11.09 -27.66
CA LEU A 605 -2.46 12.35 -27.20
C LEU A 605 -1.05 12.52 -27.76
N LEU A 606 -0.25 11.45 -27.80
CA LEU A 606 1.07 11.44 -28.45
C LEU A 606 0.98 11.80 -29.94
N TRP A 607 -0.01 11.23 -30.65
CA TRP A 607 -0.23 11.53 -32.07
C TRP A 607 -0.67 12.97 -32.29
N ASN A 608 -1.57 13.48 -31.43
CA ASN A 608 -2.03 14.87 -31.47
C ASN A 608 -0.86 15.83 -31.26
N GLU A 609 0.06 15.54 -30.33
CA GLU A 609 1.24 16.38 -30.11
C GLU A 609 2.19 16.38 -31.31
N LEU A 610 2.48 15.21 -31.89
CA LEU A 610 3.32 15.14 -33.09
C LEU A 610 2.70 15.92 -34.25
N ARG A 611 1.38 15.79 -34.44
CA ARG A 611 0.65 16.55 -35.46
C ARG A 611 0.70 18.05 -35.18
N ARG A 612 0.51 18.48 -33.92
CA ARG A 612 0.61 19.89 -33.50
C ARG A 612 1.99 20.45 -33.83
N ARG A 613 3.06 19.75 -33.45
CA ARG A 613 4.45 20.17 -33.73
C ARG A 613 4.75 20.21 -35.21
N PHE A 614 4.26 19.23 -35.99
CA PHE A 614 4.44 19.21 -37.44
C PHE A 614 3.74 20.41 -38.11
N LEU A 615 2.47 20.65 -37.80
CA LEU A 615 1.70 21.77 -38.34
C LEU A 615 2.25 23.13 -37.88
N GLY A 616 2.83 23.21 -36.68
CA GLY A 616 3.47 24.40 -36.12
C GLY A 616 4.93 24.60 -36.53
N GLY A 617 5.49 23.78 -37.43
CA GLY A 617 6.89 23.90 -37.88
C GLY A 617 7.96 23.49 -36.86
N GLN A 618 7.58 22.88 -35.73
CA GLN A 618 8.48 22.43 -34.66
C GLN A 618 9.04 21.01 -34.92
N ILE A 619 9.55 20.78 -36.14
CA ILE A 619 10.04 19.46 -36.59
C ILE A 619 11.27 18.99 -35.79
N PHE A 620 12.08 19.92 -35.27
CA PHE A 620 13.26 19.65 -34.45
C PHE A 620 13.10 20.18 -33.02
N TYR A 621 11.94 19.97 -32.40
CA TYR A 621 11.70 20.40 -31.02
C TYR A 621 12.72 19.80 -30.06
N LYS A 622 13.37 20.68 -29.28
CA LYS A 622 14.24 20.33 -28.15
C LYS A 622 13.66 20.96 -26.89
N PRO A 623 13.41 20.18 -25.82
CA PRO A 623 12.98 20.73 -24.55
C PRO A 623 14.07 21.65 -23.97
N VAL A 624 13.66 22.79 -23.43
CA VAL A 624 14.54 23.74 -22.73
C VAL A 624 14.32 23.57 -21.23
N TYR A 625 15.41 23.34 -20.49
CA TYR A 625 15.40 23.12 -19.05
C TYR A 625 16.73 23.49 -18.40
#